data_AF-A0A8H5ZAV8-F1
#
_entry.id   AF-A0A8H5ZAV8-F1
#
_cell.length_a   1.000
_cell.length_b   1.000
_cell.length_c   1.000
_cell.angle_alpha   90.00
_cell.angle_beta   90.00
_cell.angle_gamma   90.00
#
_symmetry.space_group_name_H-M   'P 1'
#
loop_
_entity.id
_entity.type
_entity.pdbx_description
1 polymer ?
#
loop_
_entity_poly.entity_id
_entity_poly.type
_entity_poly.pdbx_seq_one_letter_code
_entity_poly.pdbx_strand_id
1 'polypeptide(L)'
;MHGILELSLQLLNSLYPASLNGGHGAQIPIHGEQNVKPTPTTKTSGIPDYFVTDDGHFQGPTQTGAAPFLAQTNLAPFAGVSYIPNTPLETQMPIPGNPDNKNIFQSLANLSPYFPNPRGFGVNEYPIPPGANVTWVNMVHRHGSRYPEVSGEAAERTLGKKLTDAAGKFTAHGPLSFLNDWKFLLGAEILVPNGKYELFQSGTLHYYQYGHLYSNNGSKIVVRSTTQRRMTESAEYFLAGFFGLQWTQNATLELAIEAPGFNNTLAGYKQCNHTNWQVAKDGNTKWTRKIRQRLINR
;
A
#
# COMPACT_ATOMS: atom_id res chain seq x y z
N MET A 1 -13.65 4.23 -54.85
CA MET A 1 -14.28 4.08 -53.51
C MET A 1 -13.21 3.76 -52.46
N HIS A 2 -12.22 4.64 -52.29
CA HIS A 2 -11.10 4.50 -51.32
C HIS A 2 -10.76 5.89 -50.80
N GLY A 3 -11.65 6.49 -50.00
CA GLY A 3 -11.45 7.90 -49.60
C GLY A 3 -12.35 8.43 -48.48
N ILE A 4 -13.00 7.56 -47.69
CA ILE A 4 -13.85 7.99 -46.57
C ILE A 4 -13.46 7.33 -45.23
N LEU A 5 -12.56 6.32 -45.21
CA LEU A 5 -12.17 5.64 -43.96
C LEU A 5 -10.90 6.16 -43.28
N GLU A 6 -10.09 7.01 -43.91
CA GLU A 6 -8.85 7.54 -43.29
C GLU A 6 -9.05 8.87 -42.54
N LEU A 7 -10.16 9.57 -42.75
CA LEU A 7 -10.44 10.85 -42.08
C LEU A 7 -11.02 10.72 -40.66
N SER A 8 -11.44 9.52 -40.24
CA SER A 8 -11.98 9.30 -38.89
C SER A 8 -10.92 8.97 -37.84
N LEU A 9 -9.70 8.54 -38.21
CA LEU A 9 -8.60 8.34 -37.26
C LEU A 9 -7.80 9.62 -36.98
N GLN A 10 -7.77 10.58 -37.92
CA GLN A 10 -7.08 11.86 -37.70
C GLN A 10 -7.92 12.87 -36.91
N LEU A 11 -9.25 12.77 -36.94
CA LEU A 11 -10.15 13.63 -36.15
C LEU A 11 -10.28 13.24 -34.67
N LEU A 12 -9.87 12.03 -34.28
CA LEU A 12 -9.79 11.64 -32.86
C LEU A 12 -8.47 12.09 -32.21
N ASN A 13 -7.41 12.31 -33.00
CA ASN A 13 -6.16 12.90 -32.52
C ASN A 13 -6.22 14.43 -32.36
N SER A 14 -7.21 15.12 -32.95
CA SER A 14 -7.32 16.58 -32.89
C SER A 14 -8.18 17.12 -31.73
N LEU A 15 -8.97 16.27 -31.06
CA LEU A 15 -9.81 16.71 -29.93
C LEU A 15 -9.17 16.50 -28.55
N TYR A 16 -8.05 15.77 -28.46
CA TYR A 16 -7.29 15.64 -27.22
C TYR A 16 -5.78 15.50 -27.48
N PRO A 17 -5.08 16.59 -27.86
CA PRO A 17 -3.69 16.69 -27.47
C PRO A 17 -3.71 16.99 -25.98
N ALA A 18 -3.49 15.99 -25.13
CA ALA A 18 -2.86 16.25 -23.86
C ALA A 18 -1.45 16.78 -24.18
N SER A 19 -1.39 18.06 -24.53
CA SER A 19 -0.19 18.85 -24.70
C SER A 19 0.47 18.93 -23.33
N LEU A 20 1.29 17.92 -23.03
CA LEU A 20 2.26 17.90 -21.93
C LEU A 20 3.44 18.85 -22.25
N ASN A 21 3.15 20.06 -22.73
CA ASN A 21 4.13 21.13 -22.99
C ASN A 21 4.06 22.26 -21.95
N GLY A 22 3.33 22.06 -20.84
CA GLY A 22 3.38 22.96 -19.70
C GLY A 22 4.50 22.53 -18.76
N GLY A 23 5.58 23.32 -18.69
CA GLY A 23 6.73 23.09 -17.82
C GLY A 23 6.31 22.58 -16.45
N HIS A 24 6.57 21.29 -16.22
CA HIS A 24 6.32 20.66 -14.93
C HIS A 24 7.21 21.36 -13.90
N GLY A 25 6.60 21.96 -12.88
CA GLY A 25 7.34 22.45 -11.73
C GLY A 25 8.28 21.35 -11.26
N ALA A 26 9.58 21.68 -11.17
CA ALA A 26 10.62 20.70 -10.96
C ALA A 26 10.30 19.85 -9.73
N GLN A 27 10.08 18.54 -9.91
CA GLN A 27 10.05 17.60 -8.79
C GLN A 27 11.37 17.71 -8.04
N ILE A 28 11.35 18.02 -6.74
CA ILE A 28 12.58 18.22 -5.97
C ILE A 28 13.11 16.84 -5.54
N PRO A 29 14.35 16.46 -5.91
CA PRO A 29 14.94 15.20 -5.45
C PRO A 29 15.08 15.20 -3.93
N ILE A 30 14.86 14.04 -3.31
CA ILE A 30 15.38 13.80 -1.96
C ILE A 30 16.91 13.79 -2.08
N HIS A 31 17.56 14.73 -1.40
CA HIS A 31 19.01 14.69 -1.19
C HIS A 31 19.36 13.35 -0.53
N GLY A 32 19.99 12.47 -1.32
CA GLY A 32 20.86 11.33 -0.96
C GLY A 32 20.54 10.52 0.31
N GLU A 33 20.69 9.20 0.19
CA GLU A 33 20.66 8.23 1.32
C GLU A 33 21.61 8.55 2.50
N GLN A 34 22.39 9.64 2.46
CA GLN A 34 23.43 9.96 3.44
C GLN A 34 22.94 10.66 4.73
N ASN A 35 21.66 11.03 4.86
CA ASN A 35 21.17 11.81 6.02
C ASN A 35 19.95 11.20 6.76
N VAL A 36 19.64 9.92 6.58
CA VAL A 36 18.63 9.26 7.44
C VAL A 36 19.26 8.96 8.79
N LYS A 37 19.17 9.90 9.74
CA LYS A 37 19.51 9.63 11.14
C LYS A 37 18.31 8.97 11.83
N PRO A 38 18.50 7.85 12.54
CA PRO A 38 17.46 7.24 13.37
C PRO A 38 16.94 8.28 14.38
N THR A 39 15.62 8.37 14.55
CA THR A 39 15.02 9.18 15.61
C THR A 39 15.48 8.61 16.97
N PRO A 40 16.10 9.42 17.85
CA PRO A 40 16.49 8.96 19.18
C PRO A 40 15.25 8.63 20.03
N THR A 41 15.26 7.49 20.72
CA THR A 41 14.17 7.06 21.59
C THR A 41 14.40 7.50 23.04
N THR A 42 13.31 7.97 23.67
CA THR A 42 13.27 8.32 25.09
C THR A 42 12.87 7.07 25.87
N LYS A 43 13.67 6.65 26.86
CA LYS A 43 13.31 5.51 27.72
C LYS A 43 12.18 5.90 28.67
N THR A 44 11.03 5.23 28.62
CA THR A 44 10.03 5.29 29.68
C THR A 44 10.30 4.18 30.71
N SER A 45 10.27 4.53 31.99
CA SER A 45 10.69 3.69 33.11
C SER A 45 9.50 2.98 33.77
N GLY A 46 9.59 1.65 33.96
CA GLY A 46 8.77 0.89 34.92
C GLY A 46 7.84 -0.19 34.34
N ILE A 47 7.76 -0.31 33.03
CA ILE A 47 6.95 -1.33 32.34
C ILE A 47 7.90 -2.42 31.78
N PRO A 48 7.59 -3.73 31.89
CA PRO A 48 8.41 -4.76 31.23
C PRO A 48 8.58 -4.48 29.73
N ASP A 49 9.79 -4.67 29.19
CA ASP A 49 10.17 -4.27 27.83
C ASP A 49 9.19 -4.71 26.73
N TYR A 50 8.51 -5.86 26.90
CA TYR A 50 7.52 -6.38 25.94
C TYR A 50 6.18 -5.61 25.90
N PHE A 51 5.95 -4.67 26.81
CA PHE A 51 4.81 -3.75 26.81
C PHE A 51 5.23 -2.31 26.45
N VAL A 52 6.52 -2.04 26.23
CA VAL A 52 7.03 -0.72 25.83
C VAL A 52 6.85 -0.57 24.32
N THR A 53 5.84 0.18 23.91
CA THR A 53 5.51 0.37 22.48
C THR A 53 6.34 1.46 21.79
N ASP A 54 7.10 2.24 22.56
CA ASP A 54 7.82 3.44 22.10
C ASP A 54 9.36 3.32 22.09
N ASP A 55 9.93 2.15 22.43
CA ASP A 55 11.40 1.98 22.51
C ASP A 55 12.10 2.05 21.14
N GLY A 56 11.32 1.93 20.05
CA GLY A 56 11.75 2.03 18.66
C GLY A 56 12.75 0.97 18.20
N HIS A 57 13.25 0.12 19.10
CA HIS A 57 14.44 -0.70 18.88
C HIS A 57 14.19 -1.77 17.81
N PHE A 58 12.96 -2.29 17.76
CA PHE A 58 12.57 -3.35 16.85
C PHE A 58 11.63 -2.87 15.72
N GLN A 59 11.53 -1.56 15.49
CA GLN A 59 10.68 -0.99 14.44
C GLN A 59 11.25 -1.13 13.03
N GLY A 60 12.57 -1.34 12.92
CA GLY A 60 13.30 -1.40 11.66
C GLY A 60 13.55 -0.01 11.05
N PRO A 61 14.43 0.08 10.04
CA PRO A 61 14.74 1.35 9.39
C PRO A 61 13.55 1.84 8.57
N THR A 62 13.34 3.15 8.52
CA THR A 62 12.24 3.77 7.78
C THR A 62 12.69 5.02 7.04
N GLN A 63 12.01 5.37 5.95
CA GLN A 63 12.27 6.60 5.21
C GLN A 63 10.95 7.30 4.87
N THR A 64 10.86 8.60 5.15
CA THR A 64 9.72 9.41 4.72
C THR A 64 9.95 9.87 3.28
N GLY A 65 8.97 9.60 2.41
CA GLY A 65 8.98 10.08 1.02
C GLY A 65 8.54 11.53 0.90
N ALA A 66 8.56 12.06 -0.34
CA ALA A 66 8.00 13.37 -0.61
C ALA A 66 6.47 13.36 -0.45
N ALA A 67 5.91 14.46 0.07
CA ALA A 67 4.47 14.64 0.15
C ALA A 67 3.86 14.75 -1.27
N PRO A 68 2.70 14.11 -1.53
CA PRO A 68 2.01 14.25 -2.81
C PRO A 68 1.39 15.65 -2.93
N PHE A 69 1.29 16.18 -4.17
CA PHE A 69 0.68 17.49 -4.44
C PHE A 69 -0.44 17.41 -5.49
N LEU A 70 -1.38 16.46 -5.29
CA LEU A 70 -2.47 16.20 -6.22
C LEU A 70 -3.38 17.42 -6.45
N ALA A 71 -3.48 18.35 -5.51
CA ALA A 71 -4.20 19.62 -5.74
C ALA A 71 -3.66 20.41 -6.94
N GLN A 72 -2.36 20.27 -7.24
CA GLN A 72 -1.70 20.94 -8.36
C GLN A 72 -1.52 20.03 -9.57
N THR A 73 -1.29 18.73 -9.36
CA THR A 73 -0.84 17.81 -10.40
C THR A 73 -1.86 16.74 -10.80
N ASN A 74 -3.05 16.72 -10.19
CA ASN A 74 -4.06 15.72 -10.54
C ASN A 74 -4.59 15.98 -11.95
N LEU A 75 -4.51 14.97 -12.81
CA LEU A 75 -4.95 15.04 -14.20
C LEU A 75 -6.42 14.64 -14.38
N ALA A 76 -7.10 14.23 -13.31
CA ALA A 76 -8.54 13.93 -13.30
C ALA A 76 -9.39 15.21 -13.45
N PRO A 77 -10.65 15.11 -13.94
CA PRO A 77 -11.33 13.89 -14.32
C PRO A 77 -10.90 13.38 -15.71
N PHE A 78 -10.77 12.06 -15.83
CA PHE A 78 -10.61 11.43 -17.14
C PHE A 78 -11.97 11.38 -17.85
N ALA A 79 -11.97 11.46 -19.19
CA ALA A 79 -13.22 11.44 -19.95
C ALA A 79 -14.03 10.16 -19.70
N GLY A 80 -15.33 10.29 -19.44
CA GLY A 80 -16.26 9.16 -19.28
C GLY A 80 -16.55 8.71 -17.85
N VAL A 81 -15.99 9.36 -16.82
CA VAL A 81 -16.43 9.18 -15.43
C VAL A 81 -17.37 10.30 -15.01
N SER A 82 -18.46 9.95 -14.30
CA SER A 82 -19.26 10.94 -13.56
C SER A 82 -18.35 11.67 -12.57
N TYR A 83 -18.64 12.93 -12.22
CA TYR A 83 -17.87 13.64 -11.20
C TYR A 83 -17.89 12.85 -9.89
N ILE A 84 -16.76 12.23 -9.55
CA ILE A 84 -16.53 11.61 -8.24
C ILE A 84 -15.71 12.65 -7.44
N PRO A 85 -16.12 13.00 -6.21
CA PRO A 85 -15.29 13.82 -5.32
C PRO A 85 -13.87 13.26 -5.25
N ASN A 86 -12.87 14.11 -5.02
CA ASN A 86 -11.48 13.70 -4.91
C ASN A 86 -11.29 12.55 -3.91
N THR A 87 -11.12 11.33 -4.40
CA THR A 87 -10.66 10.20 -3.59
C THR A 87 -9.14 10.27 -3.47
N PRO A 88 -8.55 9.82 -2.35
CA PRO A 88 -7.10 9.89 -2.12
C PRO A 88 -6.26 9.13 -3.16
N LEU A 89 -6.88 8.22 -3.91
CA LEU A 89 -6.31 7.51 -5.05
C LEU A 89 -7.28 7.60 -6.23
N GLU A 90 -6.77 8.01 -7.39
CA GLU A 90 -7.48 7.89 -8.66
C GLU A 90 -7.21 6.49 -9.22
N THR A 91 -8.19 5.61 -9.10
CA THR A 91 -8.06 4.21 -9.53
C THR A 91 -8.77 3.92 -10.85
N GLN A 92 -9.48 4.88 -11.43
CA GLN A 92 -10.25 4.75 -12.67
C GLN A 92 -9.42 5.25 -13.85
N MET A 93 -8.25 4.66 -14.07
CA MET A 93 -7.48 4.94 -15.29
C MET A 93 -8.16 4.24 -16.48
N PRO A 94 -8.50 4.97 -17.57
CA PRO A 94 -9.09 4.37 -18.75
C PRO A 94 -8.08 3.41 -19.41
N ILE A 95 -8.48 2.15 -19.58
CA ILE A 95 -7.70 1.14 -20.28
C ILE A 95 -8.28 1.00 -21.70
N PRO A 96 -7.53 1.33 -22.77
CA PRO A 96 -8.03 1.19 -24.14
C PRO A 96 -8.44 -0.25 -24.43
N GLY A 97 -9.64 -0.42 -25.00
CA GLY A 97 -10.17 -1.75 -25.33
C GLY A 97 -10.44 -2.63 -24.10
N ASN A 98 -10.96 -2.03 -23.01
CA ASN A 98 -11.34 -2.72 -21.78
C ASN A 98 -12.85 -3.01 -21.73
N PRO A 99 -13.36 -4.01 -22.47
CA PRO A 99 -14.80 -4.30 -22.55
C PRO A 99 -15.40 -4.75 -21.21
N ASP A 100 -14.56 -5.25 -20.31
CA ASP A 100 -14.96 -5.82 -19.02
C ASP A 100 -14.91 -4.79 -17.88
N ASN A 101 -14.60 -3.52 -18.17
CA ASN A 101 -14.40 -2.46 -17.15
C ASN A 101 -13.44 -2.87 -16.01
N LYS A 102 -12.39 -3.63 -16.33
CA LYS A 102 -11.39 -4.07 -15.34
C LYS A 102 -10.58 -2.89 -14.83
N ASN A 103 -10.31 -2.87 -13.54
CA ASN A 103 -9.43 -1.90 -12.90
C ASN A 103 -8.03 -2.51 -12.71
N ILE A 104 -6.98 -1.84 -13.21
CA ILE A 104 -5.59 -2.32 -13.08
C ILE A 104 -5.18 -2.52 -11.61
N PHE A 105 -5.69 -1.69 -10.70
CA PHE A 105 -5.41 -1.78 -9.26
C PHE A 105 -6.01 -3.04 -8.61
N GLN A 106 -6.90 -3.77 -9.30
CA GLN A 106 -7.36 -5.09 -8.85
C GLN A 106 -6.42 -6.23 -9.30
N SER A 107 -5.45 -5.94 -10.16
CA SER A 107 -4.52 -6.91 -10.75
C SER A 107 -3.08 -6.81 -10.21
N LEU A 108 -2.86 -6.04 -9.14
CA LEU A 108 -1.54 -5.84 -8.52
C LEU A 108 -1.22 -6.84 -7.39
N ALA A 109 -2.02 -7.90 -7.26
CA ALA A 109 -1.89 -8.94 -6.24
C ALA A 109 -1.78 -8.34 -4.81
N ASN A 110 -0.71 -8.64 -4.08
CA ASN A 110 -0.49 -8.14 -2.73
C ASN A 110 -0.12 -6.64 -2.66
N LEU A 111 0.00 -5.96 -3.80
CA LEU A 111 0.19 -4.50 -3.88
C LEU A 111 -1.11 -3.75 -4.15
N SER A 112 -2.19 -4.46 -4.46
CA SER A 112 -3.50 -3.84 -4.62
C SER A 112 -3.95 -3.20 -3.30
N PRO A 113 -4.47 -1.96 -3.32
CA PRO A 113 -5.27 -1.43 -2.21
C PRO A 113 -6.40 -2.39 -1.86
N TYR A 114 -6.90 -2.35 -0.62
CA TYR A 114 -7.98 -3.27 -0.23
C TYR A 114 -9.24 -3.04 -1.09
N PHE A 115 -9.79 -4.13 -1.62
CA PHE A 115 -11.13 -4.18 -2.20
C PHE A 115 -11.76 -5.52 -1.84
N PRO A 116 -13.09 -5.58 -1.63
CA PRO A 116 -13.77 -6.85 -1.42
C PRO A 116 -13.58 -7.75 -2.64
N ASN A 117 -13.42 -9.07 -2.43
CA ASN A 117 -13.25 -10.01 -3.54
C ASN A 117 -14.46 -9.93 -4.48
N PRO A 118 -14.30 -9.46 -5.73
CA PRO A 118 -15.41 -9.17 -6.63
C PRO A 118 -16.14 -10.43 -7.10
N ARG A 119 -15.49 -11.61 -7.01
CA ARG A 119 -16.11 -12.90 -7.34
C ARG A 119 -16.80 -13.54 -6.14
N GLY A 120 -16.46 -13.12 -4.92
CA GLY A 120 -16.86 -13.79 -3.69
C GLY A 120 -16.46 -15.26 -3.65
N PHE A 121 -17.21 -16.05 -2.87
CA PHE A 121 -17.06 -17.51 -2.75
C PHE A 121 -18.37 -18.25 -3.06
N GLY A 122 -19.29 -17.62 -3.79
CA GLY A 122 -20.60 -18.20 -4.11
C GLY A 122 -21.58 -18.21 -2.92
N VAL A 123 -21.29 -17.43 -1.88
CA VAL A 123 -22.16 -17.26 -0.70
C VAL A 123 -22.44 -15.78 -0.55
N ASN A 124 -23.70 -15.42 -0.39
CA ASN A 124 -24.07 -14.03 -0.11
C ASN A 124 -23.81 -13.69 1.36
N GLU A 125 -23.60 -12.42 1.65
CA GLU A 125 -23.59 -11.93 3.01
C GLU A 125 -25.02 -11.95 3.56
N TYR A 126 -25.21 -12.62 4.71
CA TYR A 126 -26.51 -12.76 5.36
C TYR A 126 -26.39 -12.34 6.82
N PRO A 127 -27.48 -11.83 7.43
CA PRO A 127 -27.57 -11.73 8.88
C PRO A 127 -27.36 -13.10 9.52
N ILE A 128 -26.96 -13.10 10.79
CA ILE A 128 -26.89 -14.35 11.56
C ILE A 128 -28.25 -15.06 11.53
N PRO A 129 -28.29 -16.41 11.42
CA PRO A 129 -29.55 -17.14 11.40
C PRO A 129 -30.39 -16.90 12.67
N PRO A 130 -31.74 -16.89 12.58
CA PRO A 130 -32.59 -16.81 13.75
C PRO A 130 -32.23 -17.86 14.80
N GLY A 131 -32.07 -17.43 16.06
CA GLY A 131 -31.65 -18.31 17.17
C GLY A 131 -30.13 -18.50 17.31
N ALA A 132 -29.31 -17.93 16.42
CA ALA A 132 -27.86 -17.87 16.59
C ALA A 132 -27.41 -16.58 17.29
N ASN A 133 -26.25 -16.63 17.93
CA ASN A 133 -25.59 -15.46 18.49
C ASN A 133 -24.08 -15.53 18.23
N VAL A 134 -23.47 -14.40 17.85
CA VAL A 134 -22.01 -14.30 17.77
C VAL A 134 -21.49 -14.17 19.20
N THR A 135 -20.60 -15.06 19.62
CA THR A 135 -19.99 -15.03 20.96
C THR A 135 -18.50 -14.75 20.93
N TRP A 136 -17.87 -14.90 19.77
CA TRP A 136 -16.43 -14.73 19.59
C TRP A 136 -16.11 -14.37 18.14
N VAL A 137 -15.12 -13.50 17.93
CA VAL A 137 -14.54 -13.24 16.61
C VAL A 137 -13.02 -13.24 16.72
N ASN A 138 -12.33 -13.90 15.79
CA ASN A 138 -10.90 -13.76 15.59
C ASN A 138 -10.67 -13.07 14.27
N MET A 139 -9.93 -11.96 14.29
CA MET A 139 -9.55 -11.24 13.10
C MET A 139 -8.03 -11.27 12.94
N VAL A 140 -7.57 -11.64 11.75
CA VAL A 140 -6.18 -11.48 11.34
C VAL A 140 -6.15 -10.48 10.21
N HIS A 141 -5.41 -9.39 10.40
CA HIS A 141 -5.37 -8.28 9.46
C HIS A 141 -3.93 -8.02 9.01
N ARG A 142 -3.76 -7.67 7.74
CA ARG A 142 -2.45 -7.22 7.22
C ARG A 142 -2.25 -5.73 7.54
N HIS A 143 -1.02 -5.24 7.49
CA HIS A 143 -0.81 -3.80 7.43
C HIS A 143 -1.51 -3.16 6.21
N GLY A 144 -1.73 -1.86 6.25
CA GLY A 144 -2.30 -1.10 5.13
C GLY A 144 -1.31 -0.84 4.00
N SER A 145 -1.77 -0.12 2.99
CA SER A 145 -0.93 0.40 1.91
C SER A 145 0.30 1.14 2.46
N ARG A 146 1.47 0.89 1.87
CA ARG A 146 2.77 1.36 2.38
C ARG A 146 3.72 1.75 1.27
N TYR A 147 4.80 2.44 1.65
CA TYR A 147 5.96 2.60 0.77
C TYR A 147 6.71 1.26 0.57
N PRO A 148 7.58 1.17 -0.46
CA PRO A 148 8.41 -0.01 -0.71
C PRO A 148 9.27 -0.41 0.49
N GLU A 149 9.79 -1.64 0.48
CA GLU A 149 10.75 -2.05 1.50
C GLU A 149 12.10 -1.35 1.31
N VAL A 150 12.80 -1.13 2.41
CA VAL A 150 14.16 -0.60 2.46
C VAL A 150 15.16 -1.59 1.85
N SER A 151 14.85 -2.89 1.92
CA SER A 151 15.71 -3.95 1.42
C SER A 151 15.96 -3.76 -0.09
N GLY A 152 17.18 -4.07 -0.53
CA GLY A 152 17.62 -3.86 -1.92
C GLY A 152 16.89 -4.72 -2.97
N GLU A 153 15.93 -5.56 -2.55
CA GLU A 153 15.12 -6.38 -3.45
C GLU A 153 13.85 -5.67 -3.93
N ALA A 154 13.49 -4.51 -3.34
CA ALA A 154 12.36 -3.72 -3.81
C ALA A 154 12.61 -3.22 -5.25
N ALA A 155 11.78 -3.68 -6.19
CA ALA A 155 11.95 -3.45 -7.62
C ALA A 155 11.86 -1.96 -7.98
N GLU A 156 11.00 -1.22 -7.28
CA GLU A 156 10.76 0.22 -7.47
C GLU A 156 12.00 1.03 -7.04
N ARG A 157 12.61 0.70 -5.91
CA ARG A 157 13.87 1.33 -5.45
C ARG A 157 15.00 1.01 -6.42
N THR A 158 15.08 -0.24 -6.87
CA THR A 158 16.09 -0.68 -7.86
C THR A 158 15.95 0.08 -9.18
N LEU A 159 14.72 0.23 -9.68
CA LEU A 159 14.45 1.00 -10.89
C LEU A 159 14.78 2.48 -10.69
N GLY A 160 14.36 3.07 -9.57
CA GLY A 160 14.65 4.45 -9.19
C GLY A 160 16.15 4.74 -9.20
N LYS A 161 16.93 3.86 -8.58
CA LYS A 161 18.40 3.96 -8.58
C LYS A 161 18.97 3.87 -10.00
N LYS A 162 18.55 2.88 -10.80
CA LYS A 162 19.05 2.71 -12.18
C LYS A 162 18.77 3.92 -13.06
N LEU A 163 17.57 4.50 -12.97
CA LEU A 163 17.21 5.69 -13.74
C LEU A 163 18.02 6.91 -13.28
N THR A 164 18.22 7.06 -11.97
CA THR A 164 19.06 8.13 -11.41
C THR A 164 20.51 8.00 -11.88
N ASP A 165 21.10 6.79 -11.83
CA ASP A 165 22.48 6.54 -12.27
C ASP A 165 22.65 6.70 -13.80
N ALA A 166 21.57 6.53 -14.57
CA ALA A 166 21.53 6.68 -16.02
C ALA A 166 21.16 8.09 -16.47
N ALA A 167 20.95 9.04 -15.55
CA ALA A 167 20.61 10.42 -15.88
C ALA A 167 21.63 11.02 -16.87
N GLY A 168 21.11 11.62 -17.96
CA GLY A 168 21.93 12.19 -19.05
C GLY A 168 22.58 11.16 -19.99
N LYS A 169 22.42 9.86 -19.73
CA LYS A 169 22.93 8.75 -20.58
C LYS A 169 21.82 7.96 -21.28
N PHE A 170 20.58 8.23 -20.89
CA PHE A 170 19.40 7.54 -21.36
C PHE A 170 18.32 8.58 -21.69
N THR A 171 17.70 8.42 -22.86
CA THR A 171 16.53 9.18 -23.27
C THR A 171 15.42 8.19 -23.57
N ALA A 172 14.33 8.28 -22.83
CA ALA A 172 13.14 7.48 -23.07
C ALA A 172 12.27 8.10 -24.17
N HIS A 173 11.57 7.25 -24.92
CA HIS A 173 10.70 7.66 -26.03
C HIS A 173 9.32 7.00 -25.93
N GLY A 174 8.36 7.52 -26.70
CA GLY A 174 7.01 6.97 -26.80
C GLY A 174 6.31 6.91 -25.43
N PRO A 175 5.60 5.82 -25.08
CA PRO A 175 4.93 5.65 -23.80
C PRO A 175 5.84 5.74 -22.56
N LEU A 176 7.16 5.62 -22.73
CA LEU A 176 8.14 5.70 -21.65
C LEU A 176 8.76 7.09 -21.51
N SER A 177 8.42 8.07 -22.35
CA SER A 177 9.03 9.41 -22.35
C SER A 177 8.96 10.13 -21.00
N PHE A 178 7.94 9.84 -20.19
CA PHE A 178 7.81 10.37 -18.83
C PHE A 178 9.00 10.02 -17.92
N LEU A 179 9.75 8.95 -18.22
CA LEU A 179 10.95 8.56 -17.46
C LEU A 179 12.11 9.56 -17.59
N ASN A 180 12.08 10.46 -18.56
CA ASN A 180 13.10 11.52 -18.70
C ASN A 180 13.04 12.53 -17.55
N ASP A 181 11.83 12.80 -17.04
CA ASP A 181 11.58 13.78 -15.98
C ASP A 181 11.17 13.15 -14.65
N TRP A 182 10.85 11.85 -14.66
CA TRP A 182 10.41 11.11 -13.48
C TRP A 182 11.53 10.99 -12.43
N LYS A 183 11.16 11.19 -11.17
CA LYS A 183 12.07 11.03 -10.02
C LYS A 183 11.50 10.02 -9.04
N PHE A 184 12.38 9.24 -8.42
CA PHE A 184 12.01 8.36 -7.32
C PHE A 184 11.80 9.19 -6.04
N LEU A 185 10.54 9.42 -5.66
CA LEU A 185 10.16 10.26 -4.52
C LEU A 185 9.54 9.47 -3.35
N LEU A 186 9.44 8.14 -3.49
CA LEU A 186 8.81 7.29 -2.48
C LEU A 186 9.71 7.16 -1.24
N GLY A 187 9.08 6.98 -0.09
CA GLY A 187 9.76 6.62 1.16
C GLY A 187 10.06 5.12 1.23
N ALA A 188 10.17 4.60 2.45
CA ALA A 188 10.34 3.18 2.72
C ALA A 188 9.65 2.73 4.01
N GLU A 189 9.13 1.51 3.99
CA GLU A 189 8.64 0.69 5.12
C GLU A 189 7.37 1.18 5.84
N ILE A 190 7.08 2.49 5.84
CA ILE A 190 5.95 3.10 6.56
C ILE A 190 4.65 3.09 5.76
N LEU A 191 3.51 3.19 6.47
CA LEU A 191 2.20 3.36 5.87
C LEU A 191 2.12 4.69 5.11
N VAL A 192 1.50 4.64 3.93
CA VAL A 192 1.05 5.86 3.23
C VAL A 192 -0.27 6.35 3.83
N PRO A 193 -0.67 7.62 3.65
CA PRO A 193 -1.95 8.13 4.18
C PRO A 193 -3.16 7.28 3.81
N ASN A 194 -3.21 6.75 2.57
CA ASN A 194 -4.29 5.84 2.16
C ASN A 194 -4.29 4.54 2.98
N GLY A 195 -3.12 4.00 3.34
CA GLY A 195 -3.02 2.81 4.19
C GLY A 195 -3.57 3.05 5.58
N LYS A 196 -3.31 4.23 6.16
CA LYS A 196 -3.86 4.62 7.46
C LYS A 196 -5.38 4.72 7.41
N TYR A 197 -5.91 5.30 6.33
CA TYR A 197 -7.34 5.39 6.07
C TYR A 197 -8.01 4.02 5.89
N GLU A 198 -7.38 3.09 5.14
CA GLU A 198 -7.85 1.70 5.00
C GLU A 198 -8.05 1.03 6.37
N LEU A 199 -7.10 1.22 7.28
CA LEU A 199 -7.14 0.59 8.61
C LEU A 199 -8.20 1.22 9.50
N PHE A 200 -8.31 2.54 9.47
CA PHE A 200 -9.36 3.24 10.19
C PHE A 200 -10.75 2.81 9.73
N GLN A 201 -10.99 2.77 8.41
CA GLN A 201 -12.24 2.28 7.82
C GLN A 201 -12.52 0.83 8.19
N SER A 202 -11.50 -0.03 8.19
CA SER A 202 -11.61 -1.42 8.64
C SER A 202 -12.07 -1.49 10.10
N GLY A 203 -11.47 -0.69 10.99
CA GLY A 203 -11.87 -0.59 12.40
C GLY A 203 -13.31 -0.13 12.58
N THR A 204 -13.72 0.93 11.88
CA THR A 204 -15.09 1.46 11.91
C THR A 204 -16.10 0.43 11.42
N LEU A 205 -15.82 -0.27 10.32
CA LEU A 205 -16.67 -1.35 9.83
C LEU A 205 -16.81 -2.48 10.88
N HIS A 206 -15.71 -2.87 11.52
CA HIS A 206 -15.74 -3.90 12.55
C HIS A 206 -16.51 -3.49 13.80
N TYR A 207 -16.52 -2.20 14.15
CA TYR A 207 -17.36 -1.69 15.23
C TYR A 207 -18.84 -1.90 14.91
N TYR A 208 -19.28 -1.56 13.69
CA TYR A 208 -20.67 -1.79 13.29
C TYR A 208 -21.06 -3.27 13.21
N GLN A 209 -20.12 -4.16 12.86
CA GLN A 209 -20.40 -5.59 12.78
C GLN A 209 -20.38 -6.30 14.14
N TYR A 210 -19.41 -5.96 15.00
CA TYR A 210 -19.05 -6.76 16.17
C TYR A 210 -18.88 -5.96 17.46
N GLY A 211 -19.15 -4.65 17.46
CA GLY A 211 -19.02 -3.79 18.65
C GLY A 211 -19.81 -4.29 19.86
N HIS A 212 -20.92 -5.00 19.65
CA HIS A 212 -21.72 -5.62 20.71
C HIS A 212 -21.00 -6.70 21.53
N LEU A 213 -19.91 -7.29 21.01
CA LEU A 213 -19.09 -8.25 21.76
C LEU A 213 -18.25 -7.57 22.84
N TYR A 214 -18.01 -6.27 22.72
CA TYR A 214 -17.32 -5.49 23.73
C TYR A 214 -18.30 -5.08 24.84
N SER A 215 -18.01 -5.49 26.07
CA SER A 215 -18.92 -5.37 27.22
C SER A 215 -19.13 -3.94 27.71
N ASN A 216 -18.33 -2.95 27.25
CA ASN A 216 -18.41 -1.54 27.67
C ASN A 216 -18.40 -1.32 29.20
N ASN A 217 -17.82 -2.25 29.97
CA ASN A 217 -17.81 -2.21 31.44
C ASN A 217 -16.50 -1.65 32.03
N GLY A 218 -15.67 -1.00 31.22
CA GLY A 218 -14.34 -0.51 31.59
C GLY A 218 -13.22 -1.55 31.50
N SER A 219 -13.50 -2.80 31.13
CA SER A 219 -12.46 -3.80 30.83
C SER A 219 -11.77 -3.52 29.50
N LYS A 220 -10.47 -3.83 29.41
CA LYS A 220 -9.70 -3.72 28.17
C LYS A 220 -9.63 -5.05 27.44
N ILE A 221 -9.76 -5.04 26.12
CA ILE A 221 -9.39 -6.18 25.28
C ILE A 221 -7.88 -6.21 25.03
N VAL A 222 -7.34 -7.40 24.74
CA VAL A 222 -5.95 -7.55 24.30
C VAL A 222 -5.92 -7.67 22.78
N VAL A 223 -5.13 -6.82 22.15
CA VAL A 223 -4.91 -6.80 20.70
C VAL A 223 -3.43 -7.06 20.48
N ARG A 224 -3.10 -7.93 19.51
CA ARG A 224 -1.69 -8.28 19.22
C ARG A 224 -1.28 -7.73 17.87
N SER A 225 -0.07 -7.18 17.80
CA SER A 225 0.60 -6.82 16.55
C SER A 225 2.09 -7.16 16.65
N THR A 226 2.87 -6.70 15.69
CA THR A 226 4.33 -6.86 15.70
C THR A 226 5.04 -5.52 15.77
N THR A 227 6.31 -5.56 16.18
CA THR A 227 7.10 -4.35 16.43
C THR A 227 7.45 -3.54 15.19
N GLN A 228 7.31 -4.06 13.97
CA GLN A 228 7.59 -3.27 12.77
C GLN A 228 6.67 -2.04 12.73
N ARG A 229 7.21 -0.85 12.43
CA ARG A 229 6.46 0.41 12.53
C ARG A 229 5.10 0.38 11.82
N ARG A 230 5.06 -0.13 10.58
CA ARG A 230 3.79 -0.24 9.81
C ARG A 230 2.77 -1.18 10.45
N MET A 231 3.22 -2.20 11.18
CA MET A 231 2.37 -3.20 11.82
C MET A 231 1.78 -2.62 13.11
N THR A 232 2.61 -1.94 13.90
CA THR A 232 2.17 -1.16 15.06
C THR A 232 1.16 -0.09 14.65
N GLU A 233 1.52 0.81 13.74
CA GLU A 233 0.62 1.88 13.28
C GLU A 233 -0.67 1.32 12.67
N SER A 234 -0.62 0.20 11.96
CA SER A 234 -1.85 -0.40 11.40
C SER A 234 -2.82 -0.84 12.49
N ALA A 235 -2.33 -1.44 13.58
CA ALA A 235 -3.15 -1.82 14.71
C ALA A 235 -3.73 -0.58 15.41
N GLU A 236 -2.94 0.47 15.58
CA GLU A 236 -3.40 1.73 16.18
C GLU A 236 -4.48 2.42 15.34
N TYR A 237 -4.33 2.49 14.02
CA TYR A 237 -5.35 3.06 13.13
C TYR A 237 -6.64 2.23 13.12
N PHE A 238 -6.53 0.89 13.17
CA PHE A 238 -7.69 0.02 13.32
C PHE A 238 -8.40 0.28 14.65
N LEU A 239 -7.67 0.33 15.76
CA LEU A 239 -8.23 0.59 17.09
C LEU A 239 -8.83 1.99 17.20
N ALA A 240 -8.21 2.98 16.56
CA ALA A 240 -8.77 4.32 16.46
C ALA A 240 -10.08 4.34 15.66
N GLY A 241 -10.20 3.54 14.61
CA GLY A 241 -11.44 3.38 13.85
C GLY A 241 -12.55 2.66 14.64
N PHE A 242 -12.18 1.71 15.50
CA PHE A 242 -13.12 0.90 16.28
C PHE A 242 -13.57 1.58 17.58
N PHE A 243 -12.64 2.13 18.37
CA PHE A 243 -12.90 2.72 19.70
C PHE A 243 -12.76 4.25 19.73
N GLY A 244 -12.23 4.88 18.67
CA GLY A 244 -11.91 6.30 18.66
C GLY A 244 -10.47 6.60 19.12
N LEU A 245 -10.09 7.88 19.11
CA LEU A 245 -8.71 8.31 19.39
C LEU A 245 -8.21 7.95 20.80
N GLN A 246 -9.12 7.70 21.75
CA GLN A 246 -8.82 7.27 23.11
C GLN A 246 -8.89 5.75 23.28
N TRP A 247 -8.71 4.97 22.20
CA TRP A 247 -8.79 3.51 22.20
C TRP A 247 -7.95 2.82 23.28
N THR A 248 -6.87 3.46 23.75
CA THR A 248 -6.01 2.94 24.82
C THR A 248 -6.77 2.78 26.15
N GLN A 249 -7.94 3.39 26.32
CA GLN A 249 -8.84 3.15 27.45
C GLN A 249 -9.59 1.81 27.32
N ASN A 250 -9.80 1.33 26.09
CA ASN A 250 -10.61 0.16 25.75
C ASN A 250 -9.77 -1.07 25.34
N ALA A 251 -8.51 -0.87 24.96
CA ALA A 251 -7.63 -1.95 24.52
C ALA A 251 -6.19 -1.78 25.00
N THR A 252 -5.52 -2.91 25.21
CA THR A 252 -4.07 -3.02 25.38
C THR A 252 -3.47 -3.61 24.11
N LEU A 253 -2.51 -2.91 23.52
CA LEU A 253 -1.78 -3.39 22.33
C LEU A 253 -0.49 -4.09 22.76
N GLU A 254 -0.41 -5.40 22.54
CA GLU A 254 0.78 -6.22 22.78
C GLU A 254 1.57 -6.39 21.48
N LEU A 255 2.87 -6.05 21.52
CA LEU A 255 3.74 -6.12 20.36
C LEU A 255 4.70 -7.31 20.48
N ALA A 256 4.55 -8.28 19.58
CA ALA A 256 5.51 -9.35 19.44
C ALA A 256 6.73 -8.86 18.63
N ILE A 257 7.93 -9.05 19.18
CA ILE A 257 9.18 -8.67 18.51
C ILE A 257 9.29 -9.37 17.16
N GLU A 258 9.47 -8.58 16.10
CA GLU A 258 9.63 -9.10 14.74
C GLU A 258 11.07 -8.94 14.26
N ALA A 259 11.96 -9.72 14.86
CA ALA A 259 13.37 -9.80 14.52
C ALA A 259 13.86 -11.26 14.51
N PRO A 260 14.97 -11.58 13.81
CA PRO A 260 15.66 -12.85 13.98
C PRO A 260 16.01 -13.11 15.45
N GLY A 261 16.02 -14.37 15.91
CA GLY A 261 16.14 -14.76 17.32
C GLY A 261 14.85 -14.78 18.19
N PHE A 262 13.74 -14.15 17.78
CA PHE A 262 12.48 -14.09 18.54
C PHE A 262 11.34 -14.92 17.93
N ASN A 263 10.71 -15.77 18.75
CA ASN A 263 9.50 -16.52 18.38
C ASN A 263 8.30 -15.58 18.27
N ASN A 264 7.68 -15.51 17.10
CA ASN A 264 6.54 -14.64 16.85
C ASN A 264 5.52 -15.34 15.95
N THR A 265 4.33 -15.66 16.46
CA THR A 265 3.29 -16.36 15.70
C THR A 265 2.71 -15.53 14.55
N LEU A 266 2.86 -14.21 14.58
CA LEU A 266 2.42 -13.30 13.51
C LEU A 266 3.48 -13.16 12.39
N ALA A 267 4.72 -13.59 12.66
CA ALA A 267 5.85 -13.49 11.74
C ALA A 267 6.83 -14.66 11.91
N GLY A 268 6.30 -15.89 11.96
CA GLY A 268 7.09 -17.08 12.33
C GLY A 268 8.25 -17.40 11.37
N TYR A 269 8.21 -16.84 10.16
CA TYR A 269 9.25 -17.02 9.15
C TYR A 269 10.62 -16.48 9.57
N LYS A 270 10.71 -15.57 10.56
CA LYS A 270 12.00 -15.02 11.03
C LYS A 270 12.81 -15.97 11.94
N GLN A 271 12.22 -17.05 12.46
CA GLN A 271 12.93 -18.11 13.23
C GLN A 271 13.08 -19.43 12.52
N CYS A 272 12.58 -19.55 11.29
CA CYS A 272 12.61 -20.82 10.58
C CYS A 272 13.90 -20.92 9.75
N ASN A 273 14.91 -21.60 10.31
CA ASN A 273 16.22 -21.81 9.67
C ASN A 273 16.13 -22.57 8.34
N HIS A 274 15.09 -23.36 8.13
CA HIS A 274 14.85 -24.15 6.92
C HIS A 274 13.66 -23.61 6.11
N THR A 275 13.53 -22.29 6.02
CA THR A 275 12.55 -21.67 5.12
C THR A 275 12.88 -21.97 3.66
N ASN A 276 11.84 -22.15 2.85
CA ASN A 276 11.94 -22.39 1.41
C ASN A 276 11.92 -21.10 0.58
N TRP A 277 12.34 -19.96 1.14
CA TRP A 277 12.33 -18.66 0.46
C TRP A 277 13.07 -18.69 -0.87
N GLN A 278 14.18 -19.43 -0.95
CA GLN A 278 14.92 -19.57 -2.20
C GLN A 278 14.09 -20.24 -3.29
N VAL A 279 13.35 -21.30 -2.97
CA VAL A 279 12.47 -22.00 -3.92
C VAL A 279 11.38 -21.06 -4.44
N ALA A 280 10.79 -20.25 -3.55
CA ALA A 280 9.81 -19.24 -3.94
C ALA A 280 10.42 -18.17 -4.88
N LYS A 281 11.63 -17.68 -4.57
CA LYS A 281 12.37 -16.71 -5.40
C LYS A 281 12.71 -17.28 -6.78
N ASP A 282 13.13 -18.54 -6.86
CA ASP A 282 13.45 -19.22 -8.11
C ASP A 282 12.20 -19.42 -8.98
N GLY A 283 11.10 -19.83 -8.35
CA GLY A 283 9.78 -19.95 -8.99
C GLY A 283 9.31 -18.63 -9.59
N ASN A 284 9.39 -17.54 -8.81
CA ASN A 284 9.06 -16.19 -9.27
C ASN A 284 9.93 -15.78 -10.46
N THR A 285 11.26 -15.92 -10.33
CA THR A 285 12.22 -15.57 -11.39
C THR A 285 11.96 -16.33 -12.70
N LYS A 286 11.64 -17.63 -12.61
CA LYS A 286 11.31 -18.45 -13.78
C LYS A 286 10.07 -17.94 -14.50
N TRP A 287 9.04 -17.55 -13.76
CA TRP A 287 7.81 -16.98 -14.32
C TRP A 287 8.03 -15.59 -14.92
N THR A 288 8.70 -14.70 -14.19
CA THR A 288 9.02 -13.35 -14.66
C THR A 288 9.82 -13.39 -15.95
N ARG A 289 10.80 -14.29 -16.10
CA ARG A 289 11.60 -14.41 -17.33
C ARG A 289 10.74 -14.75 -18.55
N LYS A 290 9.78 -15.67 -18.41
CA LYS A 290 8.86 -16.05 -19.50
C LYS A 290 7.99 -14.89 -19.95
N ILE A 291 7.49 -14.08 -19.01
CA ILE A 291 6.64 -12.92 -19.32
C ILE A 291 7.48 -11.77 -19.88
N ARG A 292 8.63 -11.47 -19.26
CA ARG A 292 9.52 -10.37 -19.63
C ARG A 292 10.02 -10.46 -21.07
N GLN A 293 10.33 -11.68 -21.54
CA GLN A 293 10.77 -11.86 -22.93
C GLN A 293 9.72 -11.39 -23.95
N ARG A 294 8.43 -11.47 -23.60
CA ARG A 294 7.34 -11.00 -24.47
C ARG A 294 7.13 -9.49 -24.41
N LEU A 295 7.54 -8.84 -23.32
CA LEU A 295 7.40 -7.40 -23.10
C LEU A 295 8.56 -6.60 -23.71
N ILE A 296 9.80 -7.11 -23.64
CA ILE A 296 10.99 -6.43 -24.20
C ILE A 296 10.97 -6.41 -25.73
N ASN A 297 10.28 -7.37 -26.35
CA ASN A 297 10.20 -7.49 -27.81
C ASN A 297 9.08 -6.63 -28.44
N ARG A 298 8.46 -5.72 -27.67
CA ARG A 298 7.45 -4.75 -28.12
C ARG A 298 7.96 -3.34 -27.90
#